data_AF-A0A519RIC1-F1
#
_entry.id   AF-A0A519RIC1-F1
#
_cell.length_a   1.000
_cell.length_b   1.000
_cell.length_c   1.000
_cell.angle_alpha   90.00
_cell.angle_beta   90.00
_cell.angle_gamma   90.00
#
_symmetry.space_group_name_H-M   'P 1'
#
loop_
_entity.id
_entity.type
_entity.pdbx_description
1 polymer ?
#
loop_
_entity_poly.entity_id
_entity_poly.type
_entity_poly.pdbx_seq_one_letter_code
_entity_poly.pdbx_strand_id
1 'polypeptide(L)'
;MKNLVYIFLLISSTFFAQSGFEKGNELYRKDQFAEAIVAYEGVLKTKKESAELYFNLANSYYKLNKVAPAIYNYEKALLLNPNDKDIQ
;
A
#
# COMPACT_ATOMS: atom_id res chain seq x y z
N MET A 1 28.64 -15.70 -29.45
CA MET A 1 27.93 -16.53 -28.44
C MET A 1 28.02 -15.99 -27.00
N LYS A 2 28.69 -14.85 -26.72
CA LYS A 2 28.76 -14.28 -25.36
C LYS A 2 27.63 -13.28 -25.04
N ASN A 3 26.92 -12.78 -26.06
CA ASN A 3 25.89 -11.74 -25.89
C ASN A 3 24.51 -12.30 -25.53
N LEU A 4 24.27 -13.61 -25.67
CA LEU A 4 23.01 -14.23 -25.24
C LEU A 4 22.96 -14.51 -23.73
N VAL A 5 24.11 -14.63 -23.05
CA VAL A 5 24.18 -14.89 -21.60
C VAL A 5 23.68 -13.68 -20.81
N TYR A 6 23.91 -12.47 -21.30
CA TYR A 6 23.45 -11.23 -20.64
C TYR A 6 21.94 -11.01 -20.73
N ILE A 7 21.29 -11.48 -21.79
CA ILE A 7 19.83 -11.37 -21.95
C ILE A 7 19.10 -12.35 -21.02
N PHE A 8 19.70 -13.51 -20.72
CA PHE A 8 19.13 -14.48 -19.78
C PHE A 8 19.29 -14.07 -18.30
N LEU A 9 20.28 -13.22 -17.98
CA LEU A 9 20.56 -12.72 -16.63
C LEU A 9 19.63 -11.58 -16.18
N LEU A 10 18.88 -10.97 -17.10
CA LEU A 10 17.94 -9.88 -16.82
C LEU A 10 16.49 -10.35 -16.61
N ILE A 11 16.18 -11.61 -16.91
CA ILE A 11 14.79 -12.15 -16.85
C ILE A 11 14.53 -12.88 -15.52
N SER A 12 15.57 -13.15 -14.72
CA SER A 12 15.42 -13.86 -13.43
C SER A 12 15.10 -12.95 -12.24
N SER A 13 15.19 -11.62 -12.39
CA SER A 13 14.93 -10.65 -11.31
C SER A 13 13.55 -10.01 -11.36
N THR A 14 12.74 -10.28 -12.38
CA THR A 14 11.30 -9.90 -12.39
C THR A 14 10.44 -10.94 -11.66
N PHE A 15 10.99 -11.55 -10.60
CA PHE A 15 10.19 -12.27 -9.62
C PHE A 15 9.39 -11.23 -8.83
N PHE A 16 8.21 -10.90 -9.37
CA PHE A 16 7.15 -10.03 -8.83
C PHE A 16 7.40 -9.55 -7.39
N ALA A 17 8.23 -8.52 -7.22
CA ALA A 17 8.25 -7.75 -5.98
C ALA A 17 7.02 -6.85 -5.97
N GLN A 18 5.82 -7.44 -5.88
CA GLN A 18 4.61 -6.67 -5.65
C GLN A 18 4.83 -5.92 -4.35
N SER A 19 4.82 -4.58 -4.39
CA SER A 19 4.99 -3.81 -3.18
C SER A 19 3.82 -4.11 -2.23
N GLY A 20 4.07 -4.03 -0.92
CA GLY A 20 3.01 -4.21 0.08
C GLY A 20 1.82 -3.28 -0.16
N PHE A 21 2.04 -2.14 -0.82
CA PHE A 21 0.99 -1.19 -1.18
C PHE A 21 0.06 -1.75 -2.25
N GLU A 22 0.59 -2.25 -3.37
CA GLU A 22 -0.28 -2.84 -4.39
C GLU A 22 -0.94 -4.13 -3.90
N LYS A 23 -0.25 -4.89 -3.04
CA LYS A 23 -0.86 -6.07 -2.41
C LYS A 23 -2.04 -5.66 -1.52
N GLY A 24 -1.88 -4.61 -0.73
CA GLY A 24 -2.97 -4.02 0.05
C GLY A 24 -4.14 -3.58 -0.83
N ASN A 25 -3.86 -2.90 -1.95
CA ASN A 25 -4.89 -2.46 -2.88
C ASN A 25 -5.65 -3.64 -3.50
N GLU A 26 -4.96 -4.74 -3.82
CA GLU A 26 -5.58 -5.96 -4.32
C GLU A 26 -6.51 -6.60 -3.29
N LEU A 27 -6.05 -6.71 -2.04
CA LEU A 27 -6.83 -7.27 -0.93
C LEU A 27 -8.05 -6.39 -0.62
N TYR A 28 -7.89 -5.08 -0.62
CA TYR A 28 -8.99 -4.13 -0.44
C TYR A 28 -10.08 -4.30 -1.50
N ARG A 29 -9.71 -4.44 -2.78
CA ARG A 29 -10.66 -4.69 -3.88
C ARG A 29 -11.38 -6.04 -3.77
N LYS A 30 -10.86 -6.97 -2.97
CA LYS A 30 -11.46 -8.28 -2.68
C LYS A 30 -12.24 -8.28 -1.36
N ASP A 31 -12.47 -7.10 -0.76
CA ASP A 31 -13.08 -6.92 0.56
C ASP A 31 -12.32 -7.62 1.71
N GLN A 32 -11.07 -8.00 1.49
CA GLN A 32 -10.17 -8.59 2.49
C GLN A 32 -9.46 -7.49 3.29
N PHE A 33 -10.26 -6.70 4.02
CA PHE A 33 -9.78 -5.47 4.65
C PHE A 33 -8.75 -5.71 5.77
N ALA A 34 -8.86 -6.82 6.51
CA ALA A 34 -7.93 -7.14 7.59
C ALA A 34 -6.53 -7.45 7.04
N GLU A 35 -6.47 -8.21 5.95
CA GLU A 35 -5.24 -8.53 5.25
C GLU A 35 -4.68 -7.31 4.51
N ALA A 36 -5.55 -6.44 3.97
CA ALA A 36 -5.13 -5.17 3.38
C ALA A 36 -4.41 -4.29 4.40
N ILE A 37 -4.94 -4.17 5.63
CA ILE A 37 -4.28 -3.48 6.75
C ILE A 37 -2.88 -4.03 7.00
N VAL A 38 -2.74 -5.36 7.12
CA VAL A 38 -1.43 -6.00 7.36
C VAL A 38 -0.44 -5.68 6.23
N ALA A 39 -0.89 -5.69 4.97
CA ALA A 39 -0.05 -5.37 3.82
C ALA A 39 0.41 -3.90 3.84
N TYR A 40 -0.50 -2.95 4.08
CA TYR A 40 -0.18 -1.53 4.18
C TYR A 40 0.73 -1.22 5.38
N GLU A 41 0.48 -1.78 6.56
CA GLU A 41 1.36 -1.64 7.73
C GLU A 41 2.75 -2.23 7.47
N GLY A 42 2.83 -3.28 6.65
CA GLY A 42 4.09 -3.82 6.14
C GLY A 42 4.90 -2.78 5.35
N VAL A 43 4.24 -1.91 4.58
CA VAL A 43 4.90 -0.79 3.87
C VAL A 43 5.43 0.22 4.87
N LEU A 44 4.64 0.60 5.88
CA LEU A 44 5.04 1.55 6.92
C LEU A 44 6.29 1.10 7.69
N LYS A 45 6.45 -0.22 7.92
CA LYS A 45 7.67 -0.79 8.54
C LYS A 45 8.95 -0.51 7.75
N THR A 46 8.84 -0.26 6.45
CA THR A 46 9.96 0.12 5.58
C THR A 46 10.24 1.63 5.55
N LYS A 47 9.55 2.42 6.39
CA LYS A 47 9.60 3.90 6.45
C LYS A 47 9.19 4.58 5.15
N LYS A 48 8.42 3.88 4.31
CA LYS A 48 7.78 4.44 3.12
C LYS A 48 6.39 4.92 3.53
N GLU A 49 6.20 6.23 3.53
CA GLU A 49 4.95 6.87 3.94
C GLU A 49 4.43 7.73 2.78
N SER A 50 3.11 7.73 2.57
CA SER A 50 2.44 8.60 1.60
C SER A 50 1.01 8.87 2.06
N ALA A 51 0.43 9.99 1.59
CA ALA A 51 -0.97 10.30 1.85
C ALA A 51 -1.89 9.15 1.37
N GLU A 52 -1.64 8.61 0.18
CA GLU A 52 -2.40 7.49 -0.40
C GLU A 52 -2.32 6.21 0.44
N LEU A 53 -1.14 5.88 1.00
CA LEU A 53 -0.97 4.72 1.88
C LEU A 53 -1.81 4.86 3.15
N TYR A 54 -1.75 6.02 3.80
CA TYR A 54 -2.54 6.30 4.99
C TYR A 54 -4.05 6.35 4.68
N PHE A 55 -4.44 6.93 3.56
CA PHE A 55 -5.84 6.96 3.11
C PHE A 55 -6.40 5.56 2.86
N ASN A 56 -5.66 4.69 2.17
CA ASN A 56 -6.11 3.32 1.92
C ASN A 56 -6.12 2.46 3.19
N LEU A 57 -5.17 2.69 4.11
CA LEU A 57 -5.16 2.06 5.43
C LEU A 57 -6.37 2.52 6.26
N ALA A 58 -6.71 3.81 6.23
CA ALA A 58 -7.88 4.38 6.89
C ALA A 58 -9.19 3.78 6.35
N ASN A 59 -9.34 3.71 5.02
CA ASN A 59 -10.46 3.07 4.36
C ASN A 59 -10.63 1.61 4.80
N SER A 60 -9.53 0.86 4.89
CA SER A 60 -9.55 -0.54 5.34
C SER A 60 -10.02 -0.66 6.80
N TYR A 61 -9.53 0.22 7.69
CA TYR A 61 -10.00 0.28 9.08
C TYR A 61 -11.48 0.66 9.18
N TYR A 62 -11.93 1.63 8.39
CA TYR A 62 -13.31 2.10 8.35
C TYR A 62 -14.26 0.98 7.92
N LYS A 63 -13.90 0.21 6.87
CA LYS A 63 -14.69 -0.94 6.39
C LYS A 63 -14.87 -2.05 7.44
N LEU A 64 -13.96 -2.13 8.41
CA LEU A 64 -14.07 -3.05 9.57
C LEU A 64 -14.73 -2.41 10.80
N ASN A 65 -15.35 -1.23 10.67
CA ASN A 65 -15.91 -0.44 11.76
C ASN A 65 -14.90 -0.10 12.88
N LYS A 66 -13.60 -0.09 12.56
CA LYS A 66 -12.54 0.34 13.48
C LYS A 66 -12.34 1.85 13.32
N VAL A 67 -13.27 2.62 13.87
CA VAL A 67 -13.39 4.07 13.64
C VAL A 67 -12.17 4.86 14.14
N ALA A 68 -11.67 4.58 15.35
CA ALA A 68 -10.53 5.31 15.91
C ALA A 68 -9.26 5.22 15.05
N PRO A 69 -8.76 4.03 14.65
CA PRO A 69 -7.61 3.95 13.75
C PRO A 69 -7.90 4.47 12.34
N ALA A 70 -9.16 4.42 11.87
CA ALA A 70 -9.50 5.05 10.59
C ALA A 70 -9.27 6.58 10.65
N ILE A 71 -9.80 7.26 11.66
CA ILE A 71 -9.62 8.71 11.86
C ILE A 71 -8.14 9.06 11.94
N TYR A 72 -7.37 8.34 12.76
CA TYR A 72 -5.92 8.56 12.87
C TYR A 72 -5.21 8.53 11.52
N ASN A 73 -5.53 7.53 10.68
CA ASN A 73 -4.89 7.39 9.38
C ASN A 73 -5.40 8.43 8.36
N TYR A 74 -6.67 8.83 8.41
CA TYR A 74 -7.15 9.95 7.59
C TYR A 74 -6.46 11.28 7.95
N GLU A 75 -6.29 11.57 9.24
CA GLU A 75 -5.58 12.77 9.70
C GLU A 75 -4.10 12.76 9.26
N LYS A 76 -3.44 11.59 9.32
CA LYS A 76 -2.09 11.41 8.77
C LYS A 76 -2.05 11.66 7.27
N ALA A 77 -3.03 11.15 6.52
CA ALA A 77 -3.12 11.34 5.09
C ALA A 77 -3.29 12.83 4.73
N LEU A 78 -4.17 13.53 5.45
CA LEU A 78 -4.42 14.96 5.29
C LEU A 78 -3.20 15.80 5.66
N LEU A 79 -2.44 15.42 6.70
CA LEU A 79 -1.20 16.11 7.06
C LEU A 79 -0.16 16.05 5.94
N LEU A 80 -0.09 14.94 5.22
CA LEU A 80 0.86 14.75 4.11
C LEU A 80 0.40 15.38 2.81
N ASN A 81 -0.92 15.40 2.54
CA ASN A 81 -1.50 16.09 1.41
C ASN A 81 -2.77 16.87 1.82
N PRO A 82 -2.62 18.09 2.35
CA PRO A 82 -3.75 18.86 2.87
C PRO A 82 -4.79 19.27 1.83
N ASN A 83 -4.42 19.26 0.55
CA ASN A 83 -5.26 19.71 -0.56
C ASN A 83 -5.89 18.55 -1.33
N ASP A 84 -5.74 17.32 -0.85
CA ASP A 84 -6.34 16.16 -1.48
C ASP A 84 -7.86 16.16 -1.25
N LYS A 85 -8.62 16.22 -2.33
CA LYS A 85 -10.08 16.26 -2.26
C LYS A 85 -10.69 14.92 -1.88
N ASP A 86 -9.96 13.83 -2.08
CA ASP A 86 -10.43 12.51 -1.72
C ASP A 86 -10.28 12.26 -0.20
N ILE A 87 -9.45 13.06 0.48
CA ILE A 87 -9.15 12.95 1.92
C ILE A 87 -9.98 13.95 2.77
N GLN A 88 -10.48 15.04 2.18
CA GLN A 88 -11.25 16.11 2.86
C GLN A 88 -12.73 15.76 3.12
#